data_AF-A0A2T3FJK7-F1
#
_entry.id   AF-A0A2T3FJK7-F1
#
_cell.length_a   1.000
_cell.length_b   1.000
_cell.length_c   1.000
_cell.angle_alpha   90.00
_cell.angle_beta   90.00
_cell.angle_gamma   90.00
#
_symmetry.space_group_name_H-M   'P 1'
#
loop_
_entity.id
_entity.type
_entity.pdbx_description
1 polymer ?
#
loop_
_entity_poly.entity_id
_entity_poly.type
_entity_poly.pdbx_seq_one_letter_code
_entity_poly.pdbx_strand_id
1 'polypeptide(L)'
;MDTIIKDTLSQHKIMLDQNCKLMISHEEMLSRIIKEFVEEAKHLSIEEIIKIVQDEHRFQRLNNENSIPGYGTVRFDFFGCIDLPQLDHTIKRIYLNVEIQNDAYPNILS
;
A
#
# COMPACT_ATOMS: atom_id res chain seq x y z
N MET A 1 6.69 15.33 33.73
CA MET A 1 7.81 15.13 32.79
C MET A 1 7.53 13.93 31.90
N ASP A 2 7.18 12.78 32.49
CA ASP A 2 6.83 11.56 31.74
C ASP A 2 5.62 11.70 30.81
N THR A 3 4.57 12.43 31.18
CA THR A 3 3.41 12.67 30.31
C THR A 3 3.79 13.47 29.06
N ILE A 4 4.60 14.52 29.21
CA ILE A 4 5.07 15.36 28.10
C ILE A 4 5.96 14.54 27.15
N ILE A 5 6.83 13.68 27.68
CA ILE A 5 7.67 12.80 26.86
C ILE A 5 6.82 11.79 26.08
N LYS A 6 5.81 11.18 26.72
CA LYS A 6 4.87 10.26 26.05
C LYS A 6 4.07 10.95 24.95
N ASP A 7 3.58 12.16 25.21
CA ASP A 7 2.82 12.94 24.23
C ASP A 7 3.70 13.31 23.04
N THR A 8 4.94 13.76 23.25
CA THR A 8 5.90 14.06 22.18
C THR A 8 6.25 12.82 21.35
N LEU A 9 6.52 11.66 22.00
CA LEU A 9 6.76 10.41 21.26
C LEU A 9 5.53 9.99 20.44
N SER A 10 4.32 10.16 20.99
CA SER A 10 3.09 9.85 20.29
C SER A 10 2.91 10.73 19.05
N GLN A 11 3.17 12.03 19.14
CA GLN A 11 3.11 12.96 18.01
C GLN A 11 4.12 12.61 16.93
N HIS A 12 5.34 12.25 17.31
CA HIS A 12 6.37 11.83 16.36
C HIS A 12 5.98 10.54 15.62
N LYS A 13 5.37 9.56 16.32
CA LYS A 13 4.86 8.33 15.70
C LYS A 13 3.75 8.61 14.69
N ILE A 14 2.81 9.51 15.02
CA ILE A 14 1.75 9.92 14.09
C ILE A 14 2.32 10.57 12.84
N MET A 15 3.30 11.47 13.01
CA MET A 15 3.94 12.17 11.89
C MET A 15 4.72 11.20 10.98
N LEU A 16 5.41 10.21 11.57
CA LEU A 16 6.12 9.18 10.82
C LEU A 16 5.15 8.32 10.00
N ASP A 17 4.07 7.85 10.62
CA ASP A 17 3.01 7.07 9.96
C ASP A 17 2.44 7.81 8.74
N GLN A 18 2.10 9.09 8.90
CA GLN A 18 1.60 9.94 7.81
C GLN A 18 2.62 10.11 6.68
N ASN A 19 3.89 10.34 7.01
CA ASN A 19 4.95 10.48 6.01
C ASN A 19 5.16 9.18 5.23
N CYS A 20 5.11 8.02 5.89
CA CYS A 20 5.19 6.73 5.22
C CYS A 20 3.99 6.52 4.28
N LYS A 21 2.77 6.89 4.69
CA LYS A 21 1.56 6.82 3.84
C LYS A 21 1.71 7.67 2.58
N LEU A 22 2.23 8.89 2.73
CA LEU A 22 2.51 9.78 1.60
C LEU A 22 3.59 9.21 0.68
N MET A 23 4.66 8.64 1.24
CA MET A 23 5.74 8.05 0.46
C MET A 23 5.26 6.85 -0.37
N ILE A 24 4.48 5.94 0.21
CA ILE A 24 3.90 4.79 -0.51
C ILE A 24 2.88 5.24 -1.56
N SER A 25 2.24 6.40 -1.35
CA SER A 25 1.35 7.01 -2.35
C SER A 25 2.08 7.56 -3.57
N HIS A 26 3.41 7.70 -3.52
CA HIS A 26 4.19 8.15 -4.67
C HIS A 26 4.29 7.04 -5.71
N GLU A 27 3.98 7.36 -6.97
CA GLU A 27 3.87 6.39 -8.07
C GLU A 27 5.13 5.56 -8.26
N GLU A 28 6.32 6.19 -8.17
CA GLU A 28 7.59 5.46 -8.28
C GLU A 28 7.79 4.48 -7.11
N MET A 29 7.48 4.88 -5.88
CA MET A 29 7.63 4.03 -4.70
C MET A 29 6.67 2.85 -4.77
N LEU A 30 5.41 3.12 -5.10
CA LEU A 30 4.40 2.10 -5.31
C LEU A 30 4.80 1.14 -6.43
N SER A 31 5.33 1.65 -7.54
CA SER A 31 5.77 0.83 -8.67
C SER A 31 6.92 -0.10 -8.30
N ARG A 32 7.86 0.38 -7.47
CA ARG A 32 8.95 -0.45 -6.94
C ARG A 32 8.43 -1.54 -6.00
N ILE A 33 7.46 -1.22 -5.12
CA ILE A 33 6.81 -2.22 -4.25
C ILE A 33 6.10 -3.28 -5.10
N ILE A 34 5.31 -2.87 -6.09
CA ILE A 34 4.61 -3.79 -7.00
C ILE A 34 5.62 -4.69 -7.73
N LYS A 35 6.67 -4.11 -8.31
CA LYS A 35 7.73 -4.87 -9.00
C LYS A 35 8.41 -5.89 -8.09
N GLU A 36 8.60 -5.55 -6.82
CA GLU A 36 9.33 -6.40 -5.88
C GLU A 36 8.45 -7.51 -5.28
N PHE A 37 7.17 -7.26 -5.05
CA PHE A 37 6.32 -8.17 -4.27
C PHE A 37 5.15 -8.78 -5.04
N VAL A 38 4.82 -8.31 -6.25
CA VAL A 38 3.74 -8.86 -7.08
C VAL A 38 4.34 -9.70 -8.21
N GLU A 39 4.13 -11.01 -8.15
CA GLU A 39 4.66 -11.96 -9.14
C GLU A 39 4.18 -11.65 -10.56
N GLU A 40 2.92 -11.25 -10.71
CA GLU A 40 2.31 -10.85 -12.00
C GLU A 40 2.92 -9.59 -12.62
N ALA A 41 3.78 -8.86 -11.89
CA ALA A 41 4.47 -7.68 -12.38
C ALA A 41 5.96 -7.93 -12.66
N LYS A 42 6.49 -9.12 -12.33
CA LYS A 42 7.94 -9.41 -12.41
C LYS A 42 8.50 -9.34 -13.83
N HIS A 43 7.70 -9.56 -14.87
CA HIS A 43 8.14 -9.41 -16.26
C HIS A 43 8.12 -7.97 -16.80
N LEU A 44 7.46 -7.03 -16.11
CA LEU A 44 7.32 -5.64 -16.56
C LEU A 44 8.49 -4.78 -16.08
N SER A 45 8.94 -3.81 -16.86
CA SER A 45 9.92 -2.82 -16.39
C SER A 45 9.30 -1.89 -15.33
N ILE A 46 10.14 -1.20 -14.54
CA ILE A 46 9.64 -0.22 -13.56
C ILE A 46 8.88 0.90 -14.30
N GLU A 47 9.38 1.34 -15.45
CA GLU A 47 8.76 2.38 -16.27
C GLU A 47 7.39 1.96 -16.82
N GLU A 48 7.21 0.67 -17.17
CA GLU A 48 5.91 0.13 -17.56
C GLU A 48 4.93 0.12 -16.39
N ILE A 49 5.39 -0.28 -15.19
CA ILE A 49 4.54 -0.27 -13.99
C ILE A 49 4.15 1.17 -13.62
N ILE A 50 5.07 2.14 -13.69
CA ILE A 50 4.77 3.56 -13.44
C ILE A 50 3.66 4.05 -14.37
N LYS A 51 3.73 3.72 -15.66
CA LYS A 51 2.68 4.08 -16.63
C LYS A 51 1.32 3.46 -16.28
N ILE A 52 1.31 2.22 -15.77
CA ILE A 52 0.07 1.56 -15.34
C ILE A 52 -0.49 2.22 -14.08
N VAL A 53 0.37 2.57 -13.11
CA VAL A 53 -0.03 3.26 -11.88
C VAL A 53 -0.58 4.66 -12.16
N GLN A 54 -0.07 5.35 -13.19
CA GLN A 54 -0.55 6.66 -13.65
C GLN A 54 -1.87 6.59 -14.44
N ASP A 55 -2.27 5.40 -14.90
CA ASP A 55 -3.48 5.20 -15.71
C ASP A 55 -4.67 4.89 -14.82
N GLU A 56 -5.58 5.85 -14.63
CA GLU A 56 -6.78 5.73 -13.77
C GLU A 56 -7.73 4.59 -14.19
N HIS A 57 -7.65 4.12 -15.44
CA HIS A 57 -8.45 2.97 -15.88
C HIS A 57 -7.85 1.64 -15.43
N ARG A 58 -6.54 1.61 -15.23
CA ARG A 58 -5.79 0.40 -14.87
C ARG A 58 -5.40 0.36 -13.42
N PHE A 59 -5.23 1.50 -12.77
CA PHE A 59 -4.94 1.62 -11.37
C PHE A 59 -6.01 2.45 -10.67
N GLN A 60 -6.64 1.87 -9.65
CA GLN A 60 -7.68 2.52 -8.88
C GLN A 60 -7.29 2.49 -7.41
N ARG A 61 -7.14 3.67 -6.81
CA ARG A 61 -7.08 3.80 -5.36
C ARG A 61 -8.48 3.62 -4.80
N LEU A 62 -8.62 2.68 -3.87
CA LEU A 62 -9.89 2.33 -3.25
C LEU A 62 -10.04 3.05 -1.90
N ASN A 63 -11.23 3.01 -1.33
CA ASN A 63 -11.49 3.62 -0.03
C ASN A 63 -10.66 2.92 1.06
N ASN A 64 -9.93 3.72 1.84
CA ASN A 64 -9.14 3.26 2.97
C ASN A 64 -10.01 2.88 4.19
N GLU A 65 -11.33 3.07 4.14
CA GLU A 65 -12.27 2.59 5.14
C GLU A 65 -13.43 1.89 4.43
N ASN A 66 -13.65 0.62 4.75
CA ASN A 66 -14.74 -0.17 4.17
C ASN A 66 -15.51 -0.91 5.28
N SER A 67 -16.84 -0.89 5.20
CA SER A 67 -17.71 -1.69 6.07
C SER A 67 -17.94 -3.06 5.45
N ILE A 68 -17.42 -4.10 6.09
CA ILE A 68 -17.59 -5.47 5.65
C ILE A 68 -18.72 -6.10 6.49
N PRO A 69 -19.83 -6.55 5.86
CA PRO A 69 -20.93 -7.20 6.59
C PRO A 69 -20.43 -8.35 7.46
N GLY A 70 -20.75 -8.33 8.75
CA GLY A 70 -20.33 -9.35 9.72
C GLY A 70 -18.92 -9.19 10.29
N TYR A 71 -18.05 -8.37 9.69
CA TYR A 71 -16.66 -8.14 10.15
C TYR A 71 -16.42 -6.72 10.69
N GLY A 72 -17.36 -5.80 10.44
CA GLY A 72 -17.27 -4.42 10.89
C GLY A 72 -16.45 -3.54 9.93
N THR A 73 -16.02 -2.39 10.43
CA THR A 73 -15.26 -1.39 9.67
C THR A 73 -13.78 -1.76 9.66
N VAL A 74 -13.23 -1.97 8.47
CA VAL A 74 -11.78 -2.20 8.26
C VAL A 74 -11.16 -0.91 7.74
N ARG A 75 -9.98 -0.57 8.26
CA ARG A 75 -9.16 0.56 7.84
C ARG A 75 -7.85 0.07 7.25
N PHE A 76 -7.47 0.65 6.13
CA PHE A 76 -6.25 0.35 5.39
C PHE A 76 -5.34 1.57 5.37
N ASP A 77 -4.03 1.37 5.51
CA ASP A 77 -3.08 2.46 5.30
C ASP A 77 -2.99 2.84 3.81
N PHE A 78 -3.04 1.84 2.94
CA PHE A 78 -3.20 1.98 1.50
C PHE A 78 -4.00 0.80 0.93
N PHE A 79 -5.07 1.10 0.19
CA PHE A 79 -5.83 0.09 -0.54
C PHE A 79 -6.07 0.50 -1.99
N GLY A 80 -5.83 -0.42 -2.93
CA GLY A 80 -6.01 -0.16 -4.35
C GLY A 80 -6.11 -1.44 -5.17
N CYS A 81 -6.43 -1.31 -6.45
CA CYS A 81 -6.30 -2.41 -7.41
C CYS A 81 -5.57 -1.97 -8.68
N ILE A 82 -4.83 -2.90 -9.28
CA ILE A 82 -4.05 -2.69 -10.50
C ILE A 82 -4.34 -3.79 -11.53
N ASP A 83 -4.54 -3.40 -12.78
CA ASP A 83 -4.77 -4.28 -13.92
C ASP A 83 -3.46 -4.50 -14.69
N LEU A 84 -2.81 -5.63 -14.43
CA LEU A 84 -1.49 -5.96 -14.98
C LEU A 84 -1.60 -6.78 -16.28
N PRO A 85 -0.92 -6.35 -17.37
CA PRO A 85 -0.88 -7.11 -18.60
C PRO A 85 0.07 -8.30 -18.47
N GLN A 86 -0.38 -9.46 -18.93
CA GLN A 86 0.36 -10.71 -18.88
C GLN A 86 0.97 -11.06 -20.25
N LEU A 87 1.97 -11.96 -20.24
CA LEU A 87 2.65 -12.39 -21.46
C LEU A 87 1.73 -13.12 -22.46
N ASP A 88 0.65 -13.71 -21.98
CA ASP A 88 -0.39 -14.37 -22.79
C ASP A 88 -1.47 -13.39 -23.30
N HIS A 89 -1.21 -12.08 -23.20
CA HIS A 89 -2.13 -10.99 -23.55
C HIS A 89 -3.40 -10.90 -22.70
N THR A 90 -3.50 -11.65 -21.60
CA THR A 90 -4.56 -11.47 -20.62
C THR A 90 -4.27 -10.28 -19.69
N ILE A 91 -5.30 -9.80 -19.01
CA ILE A 91 -5.19 -8.82 -17.92
C ILE A 91 -5.53 -9.52 -16.61
N LYS A 92 -4.66 -9.36 -15.60
CA LYS A 92 -4.93 -9.80 -14.23
C LYS A 92 -5.12 -8.60 -13.32
N ARG A 93 -6.23 -8.56 -12.60
CA ARG A 93 -6.51 -7.57 -11.56
C ARG A 93 -5.94 -8.03 -10.22
N ILE A 94 -5.03 -7.25 -9.66
CA ILE A 94 -4.43 -7.49 -8.34
C ILE A 94 -4.94 -6.44 -7.36
N TYR A 95 -5.37 -6.88 -6.18
CA TYR A 95 -5.71 -6.00 -5.08
C TYR A 95 -4.48 -5.82 -4.18
N LEU A 96 -4.13 -4.56 -3.93
CA LEU A 96 -2.99 -4.16 -3.13
C LEU A 96 -3.50 -3.65 -1.79
N ASN A 97 -3.16 -4.38 -0.72
CA ASN A 97 -3.24 -3.87 0.64
C ASN A 97 -1.82 -3.69 1.18
N VAL A 98 -1.44 -2.45 1.48
CA VAL A 98 -0.11 -2.13 2.02
C VAL A 98 -0.30 -1.49 3.39
N GLU A 99 0.21 -2.17 4.42
CA GLU A 99 0.11 -1.74 5.83
C GLU A 99 1.46 -1.25 6.33
N ILE A 100 1.46 -0.14 7.06
CA ILE A 100 2.66 0.46 7.64
C ILE A 100 2.77 -0.01 9.09
N GLN A 101 3.79 -0.83 9.34
CA GLN A 101 4.05 -1.35 10.67
C GLN A 101 5.04 -0.44 11.40
N ASN A 102 4.63 0.07 12.57
CA ASN A 102 5.50 0.85 13.47
C ASN A 102 6.37 -0.04 14.38
N ASP A 103 6.13 -1.35 14.39
CA ASP A 103 6.93 -2.33 15.12
C ASP A 103 7.83 -3.11 14.16
N ALA A 104 9.13 -3.17 14.48
CA ALA A 104 10.14 -3.85 13.65
C ALA A 104 9.96 -5.38 13.59
N TYR A 105 9.12 -5.92 14.46
CA TYR A 105 8.78 -7.34 14.51
C TYR A 105 7.28 -7.47 14.18
N PRO A 106 6.90 -8.01 13.02
CA PRO A 106 5.57 -8.54 12.88
C PRO A 106 5.45 -9.62 13.96
N ASN A 107 4.45 -9.54 14.83
CA ASN A 107 4.06 -10.69 15.63
C ASN A 107 3.63 -11.76 14.61
N ILE A 108 4.58 -12.60 14.20
CA ILE A 108 4.33 -13.84 13.48
C ILE A 108 3.48 -14.63 14.44
N LEU A 109 2.16 -14.60 14.23
CA LEU A 109 1.21 -15.45 14.93
C LEU A 109 1.69 -16.90 14.76
N SER A 110 2.15 -17.49 15.87
CA SER A 110 2.41 -18.92 16.03
C SER A 110 1.12 -19.72 16.00
#